data_AF-A0A937ZGJ3-F1
#
_entry.id   AF-A0A937ZGJ3-F1
#
_cell.length_a   1.000
_cell.length_b   1.000
_cell.length_c   1.000
_cell.angle_alpha   90.00
_cell.angle_beta   90.00
_cell.angle_gamma   90.00
#
_symmetry.space_group_name_H-M   'P 1'
#
loop_
_entity.id
_entity.type
_entity.pdbx_description
1 polymer ?
#
loop_
_entity_poly.entity_id
_entity_poly.type
_entity_poly.pdbx_seq_one_letter_code
_entity_poly.pdbx_strand_id
1 'polypeptide(L)'
;MASHDTPEYGTADGNDYAAHESMYEGFLLMVGVGIAYVVNIAIALAIGGTKGAWLTAAGIIVVATVVAAFGLIANAQKPGYVLVVLSLLALAVV
;
A
#
# COMPACT_ATOMS: atom_id res chain seq x y z
N MET A 1 0.64 -28.45 -26.13
CA MET A 1 -0.08 -28.13 -24.89
C MET A 1 -0.36 -29.45 -24.21
N ALA A 2 0.18 -29.69 -23.01
CA ALA A 2 -0.05 -30.95 -22.30
C ALA A 2 -1.56 -31.07 -21.99
N SER A 3 -2.12 -32.28 -22.11
CA SER A 3 -3.49 -32.55 -21.71
C SER A 3 -3.60 -32.33 -20.21
N HIS A 4 -4.20 -31.22 -19.79
CA HIS A 4 -4.55 -30.99 -18.40
C HIS A 4 -5.87 -31.70 -18.17
N ASP A 5 -5.91 -32.67 -17.25
CA ASP A 5 -7.16 -33.30 -16.82
C ASP A 5 -8.18 -32.24 -16.36
N THR A 6 -9.46 -32.58 -16.41
CA THR A 6 -10.55 -31.73 -15.94
C THR A 6 -10.24 -31.21 -14.53
N PRO A 7 -10.17 -29.89 -14.31
CA PRO A 7 -9.86 -29.34 -12.99
C PRO A 7 -10.93 -29.80 -11.99
N GLU A 8 -10.54 -30.63 -11.03
CA GLU A 8 -11.38 -30.92 -9.88
C GLU A 8 -11.49 -29.65 -9.04
N TYR A 9 -12.64 -28.98 -9.12
CA TYR A 9 -13.05 -27.97 -8.16
C TYR A 9 -13.55 -28.66 -6.89
N GLY A 10 -12.68 -29.41 -6.22
CA GLY A 10 -12.91 -29.99 -4.90
C GLY A 10 -12.07 -29.25 -3.87
N THR A 11 -12.55 -29.16 -2.63
CA THR A 11 -11.66 -28.99 -1.47
C THR A 11 -10.68 -30.15 -1.49
N ALA A 12 -9.49 -29.95 -2.07
CA ALA A 12 -8.42 -30.93 -2.01
C ALA A 12 -8.25 -31.37 -0.54
N ASP A 13 -8.21 -32.67 -0.28
CA ASP A 13 -8.03 -33.17 1.08
C ASP A 13 -6.78 -32.51 1.71
N GLY A 14 -6.98 -31.80 2.82
CA GLY A 14 -5.94 -31.01 3.49
C GLY A 14 -5.88 -29.52 3.14
N ASN A 15 -6.74 -29.00 2.26
CA ASN A 15 -6.81 -27.56 1.98
C ASN A 15 -7.57 -26.81 3.09
N ASP A 16 -6.85 -26.05 3.92
CA ASP A 16 -7.45 -25.07 4.82
C ASP A 16 -7.78 -23.79 4.05
N TYR A 17 -9.02 -23.72 3.55
CA TYR A 17 -9.51 -22.58 2.79
C TYR A 17 -9.62 -21.31 3.66
N ALA A 18 -9.99 -21.45 4.93
CA ALA A 18 -10.13 -20.32 5.84
C ALA A 18 -8.77 -19.67 6.13
N ALA A 19 -7.72 -20.48 6.30
CA ALA A 19 -6.35 -19.97 6.43
C ALA A 19 -5.87 -19.24 5.16
N HIS A 20 -6.18 -19.77 3.96
CA HIS A 20 -5.87 -19.10 2.70
C HIS A 20 -6.55 -17.74 2.58
N GLU A 21 -7.84 -17.66 2.89
CA GLU A 21 -8.61 -16.42 2.83
C GLU A 21 -8.05 -15.37 3.82
N SER A 22 -7.77 -15.79 5.06
CA SER A 22 -7.16 -14.91 6.06
C SER A 22 -5.79 -14.36 5.63
N MET A 23 -4.95 -15.20 5.02
CA MET A 23 -3.67 -14.75 4.46
C MET A 23 -3.87 -13.79 3.28
N TYR A 24 -4.86 -14.04 2.42
CA TYR A 24 -5.18 -13.18 1.28
C TYR A 24 -5.64 -11.79 1.73
N GLU A 25 -6.47 -11.70 2.76
CA GLU A 25 -6.87 -10.42 3.36
C GLU A 25 -5.65 -9.64 3.90
N GLY A 26 -4.74 -10.33 4.59
CA GLY A 26 -3.48 -9.73 5.06
C GLY A 26 -2.58 -9.25 3.91
N PHE A 27 -2.51 -10.03 2.82
CA PHE A 27 -1.80 -9.64 1.60
C PHE A 27 -2.41 -8.37 0.99
N LEU A 28 -3.74 -8.30 0.86
CA LEU A 28 -4.43 -7.13 0.33
C LEU A 28 -4.19 -5.88 1.17
N LEU A 29 -4.21 -6.00 2.51
CA LEU A 29 -3.85 -4.91 3.41
C LEU A 29 -2.41 -4.43 3.14
N MET A 30 -1.45 -5.34 3.12
CA MET A 30 -0.04 -5.03 2.92
C MET A 30 0.17 -4.31 1.58
N VAL A 31 -0.47 -4.79 0.51
CA VAL A 31 -0.40 -4.18 -0.82
C VAL A 31 -1.03 -2.78 -0.81
N GLY A 32 -2.22 -2.62 -0.21
CA GLY A 32 -2.90 -1.33 -0.13
C GLY A 32 -2.08 -0.27 0.62
N VAL A 33 -1.50 -0.63 1.77
CA VAL A 33 -0.60 0.23 2.55
C VAL A 33 0.70 0.51 1.78
N GLY A 34 1.30 -0.51 1.18
CA GLY A 34 2.55 -0.39 0.43
C GLY A 34 2.44 0.52 -0.78
N ILE A 35 1.36 0.41 -1.56
CA ILE A 35 1.08 1.30 -2.69
C ILE A 35 0.96 2.75 -2.20
N ALA A 36 0.15 3.00 -1.17
CA ALA A 36 -0.03 4.34 -0.63
C ALA A 36 1.29 4.93 -0.13
N TYR A 37 2.14 4.12 0.50
CA TYR A 37 3.46 4.54 0.96
C TYR A 37 4.36 4.95 -0.21
N VAL A 38 4.54 4.08 -1.20
CA VAL A 38 5.40 4.37 -2.37
C VAL A 38 4.92 5.60 -3.14
N VAL A 39 3.61 5.77 -3.31
CA VAL A 39 3.05 6.97 -3.97
C VAL A 39 3.38 8.25 -3.19
N ASN A 40 3.28 8.23 -1.86
CA ASN A 40 3.67 9.38 -1.04
C ASN A 40 5.16 9.70 -1.16
N ILE A 41 6.04 8.69 -1.22
CA ILE A 41 7.48 8.90 -1.46
C ILE A 41 7.71 9.54 -2.83
N ALA A 42 7.06 9.05 -3.89
CA ALA A 42 7.18 9.60 -5.22
C ALA A 42 6.74 11.08 -5.28
N ILE A 43 5.62 11.42 -4.62
CA ILE A 43 5.13 12.81 -4.53
C ILE A 43 6.10 13.68 -3.73
N ALA A 44 6.61 13.20 -2.59
CA ALA A 44 7.59 13.93 -1.79
C ALA A 44 8.86 14.23 -2.59
N LEU A 45 9.39 13.25 -3.32
CA LEU A 45 10.54 13.46 -4.21
C LEU A 45 10.22 14.43 -5.35
N ALA A 46 9.00 14.41 -5.90
CA ALA A 46 8.57 15.40 -6.87
C ALA A 46 8.55 16.81 -6.29
N ILE A 47 8.07 17.00 -5.05
CA ILE A 47 8.08 18.29 -4.34
C ILE A 47 9.53 18.78 -4.17
N GLY A 48 10.42 17.93 -3.65
CA GLY A 48 11.82 18.28 -3.48
C GLY A 48 12.53 18.61 -4.79
N GLY A 49 12.36 17.76 -5.81
CA GLY A 49 13.06 17.87 -7.09
C GLY A 49 12.53 18.97 -8.01
N THR A 50 11.23 19.23 -8.03
CA THR A 50 10.62 20.22 -8.96
C THR A 50 10.37 21.58 -8.32
N LYS A 51 10.14 21.66 -7.00
CA LYS A 51 9.87 22.91 -6.27
C LYS A 51 11.03 23.36 -5.38
N GLY A 52 12.05 22.53 -5.18
CA GLY A 52 13.15 22.80 -4.24
C GLY A 52 12.74 22.71 -2.76
N ALA A 53 11.50 22.32 -2.46
CA ALA A 53 10.93 22.31 -1.11
C ALA A 53 11.29 21.03 -0.33
N TRP A 54 12.59 20.81 -0.11
CA TRP A 54 13.13 19.59 0.50
C TRP A 54 12.68 19.35 1.95
N LEU A 55 12.42 20.41 2.73
CA LEU A 55 11.89 20.25 4.09
C LEU A 55 10.46 19.68 4.08
N THR A 56 9.60 20.16 3.17
CA THR A 56 8.25 19.62 2.99
C THR A 56 8.32 18.16 2.52
N ALA A 57 9.21 17.85 1.57
CA ALA A 57 9.44 16.49 1.12
C ALA A 57 9.87 15.55 2.26
N ALA A 58 10.86 15.97 3.07
CA ALA A 58 11.32 15.19 4.21
C ALA A 58 10.19 14.95 5.24
N GLY A 59 9.39 15.98 5.53
CA GLY A 59 8.23 15.88 6.41
C GLY A 59 7.21 14.84 5.90
N ILE A 60 6.88 14.86 4.61
CA ILE A 60 5.96 13.89 4.00
C ILE A 60 6.53 12.47 4.10
N ILE A 61 7.82 12.26 3.87
CA ILE A 61 8.45 10.93 3.95
C ILE A 61 8.33 10.36 5.38
N VAL A 62 8.64 11.17 6.39
CA VAL A 62 8.53 10.76 7.80
C VAL A 62 7.09 10.42 8.14
N VAL A 63 6.14 11.29 7.81
CA VAL A 63 4.71 11.05 8.07
C VAL A 63 4.21 9.82 7.32
N ALA A 64 4.59 9.64 6.06
CA ALA A 64 4.23 8.46 5.26
C ALA A 64 4.75 7.16 5.87
N THR A 65 5.96 7.18 6.43
CA THR A 65 6.57 6.02 7.09
C THR A 65 5.79 5.65 8.36
N VAL A 66 5.44 6.66 9.16
CA VAL A 66 4.63 6.49 10.37
C VAL A 66 3.24 5.96 10.02
N VAL A 67 2.56 6.59 9.05
CA VAL A 67 1.22 6.17 8.61
C VAL A 67 1.23 4.75 8.05
N ALA A 68 2.26 4.36 7.29
CA ALA A 68 2.38 3.00 6.78
C ALA A 68 2.57 1.98 7.92
N ALA A 69 3.46 2.25 8.88
CA ALA A 69 3.68 1.38 10.03
C ALA A 69 2.40 1.20 10.87
N PHE A 70 1.72 2.30 11.19
CA PHE A 70 0.44 2.24 11.90
C PHE A 70 -0.67 1.59 11.07
N GLY A 71 -0.68 1.76 9.75
CA GLY A 71 -1.66 1.13 8.87
C GLY A 71 -1.57 -0.40 8.88
N LEU A 72 -0.36 -0.95 8.97
CA LEU A 72 -0.15 -2.39 9.12
C LEU A 72 -0.58 -2.89 10.50
N ILE A 73 -0.23 -2.17 11.57
CA ILE A 73 -0.56 -2.55 12.96
C ILE A 73 -2.07 -2.46 13.22
N ALA A 74 -2.70 -1.39 12.75
CA ALA A 74 -4.12 -1.11 12.98
C ALA A 74 -5.06 -1.73 11.93
N ASN A 75 -4.53 -2.51 10.98
CA ASN A 75 -5.30 -3.12 9.90
C ASN A 75 -6.11 -2.08 9.10
N ALA A 76 -5.49 -0.93 8.80
CA ALA A 76 -6.15 0.25 8.24
C ALA A 76 -5.38 0.87 7.06
N GLN A 77 -5.95 0.74 5.86
CA GLN A 77 -5.38 1.31 4.62
C GLN A 77 -5.80 2.76 4.33
N LYS A 78 -6.96 3.20 4.85
CA LYS A 78 -7.56 4.52 4.55
C LYS A 78 -6.66 5.72 4.91
N PRO A 79 -5.95 5.74 6.05
CA PRO A 79 -5.07 6.86 6.39
C PRO A 79 -3.98 7.12 5.34
N GLY A 80 -3.45 6.06 4.71
CA GLY A 80 -2.47 6.20 3.63
C GLY A 80 -3.04 6.94 2.41
N TYR A 81 -4.29 6.65 2.04
CA TYR A 81 -4.97 7.33 0.92
C TYR A 81 -5.26 8.80 1.22
N VAL A 82 -5.67 9.11 2.46
CA VAL A 82 -5.84 10.50 2.90
C VAL A 82 -4.52 11.25 2.77
N LEU A 83 -3.41 10.64 3.21
CA LEU A 83 -2.09 11.24 3.07
C LEU A 83 -1.70 11.46 1.60
N VAL A 84 -2.02 10.53 0.69
CA VAL A 84 -1.77 10.74 -0.76
C VAL A 84 -2.47 12.02 -1.24
N VAL A 85 -3.74 12.22 -0.88
CA VAL A 85 -4.48 13.43 -1.27
C VAL A 85 -3.81 14.69 -0.68
N LEU A 86 -3.41 14.66 0.59
CA LEU A 86 -2.72 15.78 1.23
C LEU A 86 -1.36 16.08 0.57
N SER A 87 -0.60 15.05 0.21
CA SER A 87 0.69 15.18 -0.48
C SER A 87 0.52 15.77 -1.89
N LEU A 88 -0.54 15.38 -2.62
CA LEU A 88 -0.88 15.98 -3.92
C LEU A 88 -1.25 17.46 -3.79
N LEU A 89 -2.01 17.82 -2.74
CA LEU A 89 -2.32 19.22 -2.45
C LEU A 89 -1.05 20.01 -2.09
N ALA A 90 -0.15 19.42 -1.31
CA ALA A 90 1.14 20.03 -1.00
C ALA A 90 1.96 20.29 -2.28
N LEU A 91 2.01 19.33 -3.20
CA LEU A 91 2.68 19.49 -4.50
C LEU A 91 2.08 20.63 -5.35
N ALA A 92 0.76 20.84 -5.27
CA ALA A 92 0.08 21.90 -6.01
C ALA A 92 0.37 23.29 -5.47
N VAL A 93 0.55 23.44 -4.15
CA VAL A 93 0.58 24.75 -3.46
C VAL A 93 1.98 25.23 -3.07
N VAL A 94 2.90 24.31 -2.78
CA VAL A 94 4.30 24.62 -2.42
C VAL A 94 5.16 24.81 -3.67
#